data_AF-A0A843HIX7-F1
#
_entry.id   AF-A0A843HIX7-F1
#
_cell.length_a   1.000
_cell.length_b   1.000
_cell.length_c   1.000
_cell.angle_alpha   90.00
_cell.angle_beta   90.00
_cell.angle_gamma   90.00
#
_symmetry.space_group_name_H-M   'P 1'
#
loop_
_entity.id
_entity.type
_entity.pdbx_description
1 polymer ?
#
loop_
_entity_poly.entity_id
_entity_poly.type
_entity_poly.pdbx_seq_one_letter_code
_entity_poly.pdbx_strand_id
1 'polypeptide(L)'
;MRTKKKPNEIQVAEQARNEISTPFKLPEGLKNTDNVNYTLHNLDIVSLPPINARLCSAEALQKRCFEYLQICIRNNMKPSLAGLALVLDVSRQTLIDYITGASQIPKDNEQVLRRFHGFLNALLEDYMQNGKMNPVTAIFIAKNNFGYKDAQEYIVNNATQEASPESLIEEANLLLEDKE
;
A
#
# COMPACT_ATOMS: atom_id res chain seq x y z
N MET A 1 -16.54 28.34 -22.37
CA MET A 1 -15.98 27.84 -23.65
C MET A 1 -15.04 26.66 -23.35
N ARG A 2 -15.43 25.42 -23.65
CA ARG A 2 -14.50 24.27 -23.62
C ARG A 2 -13.57 24.37 -24.83
N THR A 3 -12.31 24.69 -24.61
CA THR A 3 -11.29 24.67 -25.66
C THR A 3 -11.09 23.22 -26.11
N LYS A 4 -11.48 22.90 -27.35
CA LYS A 4 -11.16 21.61 -27.97
C LYS A 4 -9.65 21.62 -28.23
N LYS A 5 -8.89 20.74 -27.57
CA LYS A 5 -7.46 20.53 -27.87
C LYS A 5 -7.30 20.18 -29.35
N LYS A 6 -6.25 20.72 -29.98
CA LYS A 6 -6.01 20.51 -31.42
C LYS A 6 -5.69 19.03 -31.68
N PRO A 7 -6.09 18.44 -32.82
CA PRO A 7 -5.90 17.01 -33.12
C PRO A 7 -4.46 16.50 -32.90
N ASN A 8 -3.48 17.35 -33.17
CA ASN A 8 -2.05 17.05 -33.03
C ASN A 8 -1.60 16.91 -31.56
N GLU A 9 -2.18 17.67 -30.64
CA GLU A 9 -1.88 17.56 -29.19
C GLU A 9 -2.48 16.29 -28.58
N ILE A 10 -3.58 15.79 -29.16
CA ILE A 10 -4.23 14.54 -28.73
C ILE A 10 -3.37 13.34 -29.17
N GLN A 11 -2.88 13.34 -30.42
CA GLN A 11 -2.00 12.29 -30.94
C GLN A 11 -0.65 12.21 -30.21
N VAL A 12 -0.02 13.36 -29.90
CA VAL A 12 1.23 13.40 -29.12
C VAL A 12 1.01 12.92 -27.68
N ALA A 13 -0.13 13.27 -27.06
CA ALA A 13 -0.47 12.78 -25.72
C ALA A 13 -0.84 11.29 -25.70
N GLU A 14 -1.43 10.76 -26.77
CA GLU A 14 -1.70 9.33 -26.95
C GLU A 14 -0.42 8.52 -27.24
N GLN A 15 0.50 9.04 -28.05
CA GLN A 15 1.81 8.45 -28.27
C GLN A 15 2.66 8.44 -26.99
N ALA A 16 2.72 9.55 -26.26
CA ALA A 16 3.40 9.61 -24.97
C ALA A 16 2.74 8.66 -23.94
N ARG A 17 1.41 8.53 -23.94
CA ARG A 17 0.70 7.54 -23.11
C ARG A 17 1.05 6.09 -23.50
N ASN A 18 1.19 5.81 -24.79
CA ASN A 18 1.55 4.48 -25.29
C ASN A 18 3.03 4.14 -24.98
N GLU A 19 3.94 5.11 -25.01
CA GLU A 19 5.36 4.94 -24.65
C GLU A 19 5.56 4.75 -23.13
N ILE A 20 4.77 5.44 -22.29
CA ILE A 20 4.74 5.21 -20.83
C ILE A 20 4.14 3.82 -20.50
N SER A 21 3.32 3.27 -21.39
CA SER A 21 2.63 1.99 -21.21
C SER A 21 3.40 0.77 -21.72
N THR A 22 4.51 0.94 -22.44
CA THR A 22 5.30 -0.22 -22.89
C THR A 22 6.14 -0.76 -21.74
N PRO A 23 5.92 -2.02 -21.30
CA PRO A 23 6.72 -2.64 -20.25
C PRO A 23 8.20 -2.61 -20.60
N PHE A 24 9.06 -2.50 -19.60
CA PHE A 24 10.49 -2.59 -19.81
C PHE A 24 10.83 -3.93 -20.49
N LYS A 25 11.46 -3.87 -21.68
CA LYS A 25 11.84 -5.08 -22.42
C LYS A 25 13.10 -5.69 -21.80
N LEU A 26 13.01 -6.98 -21.48
CA LEU A 26 14.16 -7.73 -21.02
C LEU A 26 15.23 -7.85 -22.11
N PRO A 27 16.53 -7.75 -21.74
CA PRO A 27 17.62 -8.11 -22.64
C PRO A 27 17.46 -9.55 -23.15
N GLU A 28 17.78 -9.78 -24.42
CA GLU A 28 17.75 -11.12 -25.01
C GLU A 28 18.64 -12.08 -24.21
N GLY A 29 18.09 -13.25 -23.86
CA GLY A 29 18.79 -14.29 -23.10
C GLY A 29 18.72 -14.15 -21.57
N LEU A 30 18.14 -13.08 -21.01
CA LEU A 30 17.93 -13.00 -19.57
C LEU A 30 16.85 -14.00 -19.12
N LYS A 31 17.18 -14.85 -18.14
CA LYS A 31 16.22 -15.79 -17.57
C LYS A 31 15.13 -15.05 -16.81
N ASN A 32 13.87 -15.31 -17.16
CA ASN A 32 12.72 -14.84 -16.40
C ASN A 32 12.67 -15.56 -15.04
N THR A 33 12.97 -14.82 -13.96
CA THR A 33 12.95 -15.30 -12.57
C THR A 33 12.13 -14.35 -11.72
N ASP A 34 11.70 -14.81 -10.54
CA ASP A 34 10.89 -14.01 -9.61
C ASP A 34 11.54 -12.65 -9.31
N ASN A 35 12.83 -12.61 -8.98
CA ASN A 35 13.55 -11.36 -8.70
C ASN A 35 13.59 -10.41 -9.90
N VAL A 36 13.69 -10.96 -11.11
CA VAL A 36 13.60 -10.16 -12.34
C VAL A 36 12.20 -9.56 -12.46
N ASN A 37 11.14 -10.36 -12.28
CA ASN A 37 9.76 -9.88 -12.33
C ASN A 37 9.46 -8.83 -11.25
N TYR A 38 9.96 -9.01 -10.04
CA TYR A 38 9.82 -8.04 -8.94
C TYR A 38 10.52 -6.73 -9.28
N THR A 39 11.71 -6.80 -9.88
CA THR A 39 12.45 -5.60 -10.28
C THR A 39 11.74 -4.88 -11.43
N LEU A 40 11.33 -5.61 -12.47
CA LEU A 40 10.57 -5.04 -13.59
C LEU A 40 9.26 -4.39 -13.13
N HIS A 41 8.56 -5.00 -12.19
CA HIS A 41 7.36 -4.42 -11.61
C HIS A 41 7.62 -3.05 -10.97
N ASN A 42 8.70 -2.91 -10.21
CA ASN A 42 9.04 -1.62 -9.61
C ASN A 42 9.59 -0.63 -10.66
N LEU A 43 10.28 -1.09 -11.70
CA LEU A 43 10.71 -0.24 -12.82
C LEU A 43 9.53 0.33 -13.60
N ASP A 44 8.51 -0.47 -13.88
CA ASP A 44 7.26 -0.01 -14.53
C ASP A 44 6.52 1.06 -13.69
N ILE A 45 6.67 1.01 -12.36
CA ILE A 45 6.08 2.03 -11.47
C ILE A 45 6.90 3.31 -11.52
N VAL A 46 8.23 3.20 -11.40
CA VAL A 46 9.15 4.36 -11.37
C VAL A 46 9.24 5.07 -12.71
N SER A 47 8.93 4.39 -13.82
CA SER A 47 8.85 5.01 -15.15
C SER A 47 7.63 5.91 -15.35
N LEU A 48 6.62 5.84 -14.46
CA LEU A 48 5.46 6.73 -14.51
C LEU A 48 5.89 8.18 -14.25
N PRO A 49 5.29 9.18 -14.92
CA PRO A 49 5.55 10.59 -14.61
C PRO A 49 5.26 10.90 -13.14
N PRO A 50 6.06 11.74 -12.46
CA PRO A 50 5.81 12.06 -11.05
C PRO A 50 4.42 12.69 -10.87
N ILE A 51 3.80 12.43 -9.72
CA ILE A 51 2.54 13.08 -9.32
C ILE A 51 2.71 13.64 -7.92
N ASN A 52 2.12 14.82 -7.66
CA ASN A 52 2.12 15.40 -6.34
C ASN A 52 0.70 15.44 -5.78
N ALA A 53 0.41 14.61 -4.77
CA ALA A 53 -0.90 14.52 -4.14
C ALA A 53 -1.39 15.84 -3.51
N ARG A 54 -0.51 16.82 -3.28
CA ARG A 54 -0.87 18.16 -2.78
C ARG A 54 -1.36 19.11 -3.87
N LEU A 55 -0.95 18.88 -5.11
CA LEU A 55 -1.12 19.84 -6.21
C LEU A 55 -2.02 19.30 -7.35
N CYS A 56 -2.07 17.98 -7.53
CA CYS A 56 -2.89 17.37 -8.57
C CYS A 56 -4.39 17.37 -8.22
N SER A 57 -5.24 17.21 -9.23
CA SER A 57 -6.67 17.00 -9.03
C SER A 57 -6.96 15.58 -8.53
N ALA A 58 -8.10 15.41 -7.85
CA ALA A 58 -8.55 14.10 -7.37
C ALA A 58 -8.72 13.09 -8.51
N GLU A 59 -9.20 13.53 -9.68
CA GLU A 59 -9.32 12.70 -10.88
C GLU A 59 -7.95 12.20 -11.37
N ALA A 60 -6.94 13.07 -11.42
CA ALA A 60 -5.58 12.69 -11.82
C ALA A 60 -4.95 11.72 -10.81
N LEU A 61 -5.16 11.96 -9.51
CA LEU A 61 -4.69 11.08 -8.46
C LEU A 61 -5.34 9.70 -8.53
N GLN A 62 -6.67 9.65 -8.70
CA GLN A 62 -7.42 8.41 -8.84
C GLN A 62 -6.97 7.63 -10.08
N LYS A 63 -6.78 8.31 -11.22
CA LYS A 63 -6.25 7.70 -12.44
C LYS A 63 -4.88 7.07 -12.18
N ARG A 64 -4.00 7.77 -11.48
CA ARG A 64 -2.68 7.24 -11.11
C ARG A 64 -2.77 5.99 -10.23
N CYS A 65 -3.63 5.99 -9.23
CA CYS A 65 -3.83 4.82 -8.39
C CYS A 65 -4.39 3.63 -9.19
N PHE A 66 -5.22 3.86 -10.21
CA PHE A 66 -5.65 2.78 -11.13
C PHE A 66 -4.54 2.29 -12.05
N GLU A 67 -3.69 3.19 -12.58
CA GLU A 67 -2.51 2.81 -13.38
C GLU A 67 -1.60 1.85 -12.58
N TYR A 68 -1.42 2.10 -11.28
CA TYR A 68 -0.72 1.18 -10.39
C TYR A 68 -1.35 -0.20 -10.32
N LEU A 69 -2.66 -0.28 -10.10
CA LEU A 69 -3.36 -1.57 -10.04
C LEU A 69 -3.26 -2.32 -11.37
N GLN A 70 -3.29 -1.61 -12.51
CA GLN A 70 -3.08 -2.22 -13.82
C GLN A 70 -1.65 -2.77 -13.98
N ILE A 71 -0.63 -2.07 -13.48
CA ILE A 71 0.74 -2.58 -13.44
C ILE A 71 0.81 -3.87 -12.58
N CYS A 72 0.16 -3.88 -11.41
CA CYS A 72 0.10 -5.07 -10.56
C CYS A 72 -0.57 -6.25 -11.28
N ILE A 73 -1.73 -6.04 -11.90
CA ILE A 73 -2.47 -7.06 -12.63
C ILE A 73 -1.61 -7.62 -13.78
N ARG A 74 -1.05 -6.74 -14.61
CA ARG A 74 -0.23 -7.11 -15.75
C ARG A 74 0.99 -7.92 -15.35
N ASN A 75 1.63 -7.56 -14.24
CA ASN A 75 2.86 -8.19 -13.78
C ASN A 75 2.57 -9.35 -12.81
N ASN A 76 1.29 -9.71 -12.60
CA ASN A 76 0.85 -10.75 -11.65
C ASN A 76 1.39 -10.53 -10.21
N MET A 77 1.40 -9.27 -9.77
CA MET A 77 1.88 -8.85 -8.47
C MET A 77 0.74 -8.50 -7.53
N LYS A 78 0.86 -8.89 -6.26
CA LYS A 78 -0.04 -8.41 -5.21
C LYS A 78 0.25 -6.92 -4.95
N PRO A 79 -0.74 -6.02 -5.03
CA PRO A 79 -0.52 -4.63 -4.70
C PRO A 79 -0.24 -4.48 -3.21
N SER A 80 0.48 -3.42 -2.84
CA SER A 80 0.92 -3.15 -1.48
C SER A 80 0.88 -1.65 -1.18
N LEU A 81 0.83 -1.30 0.10
CA LEU A 81 0.89 0.10 0.51
C LEU A 81 2.22 0.77 0.12
N ALA A 82 3.31 0.01 0.12
CA ALA A 82 4.62 0.49 -0.32
C ALA A 82 4.65 0.78 -1.83
N GLY A 83 4.06 -0.09 -2.65
CA GLY A 83 3.92 0.15 -4.09
C GLY A 83 3.05 1.36 -4.39
N LEU A 84 1.93 1.53 -3.67
CA LEU A 84 1.11 2.73 -3.79
C LEU A 84 1.87 4.01 -3.40
N ALA A 85 2.70 3.97 -2.34
CA ALA A 85 3.54 5.10 -1.96
C ALA A 85 4.57 5.44 -3.05
N LEU A 86 5.19 4.41 -3.65
CA LEU A 86 6.16 4.57 -4.74
C LEU A 86 5.54 5.26 -5.97
N VAL A 87 4.33 4.85 -6.36
CA VAL A 87 3.56 5.43 -7.47
C VAL A 87 3.26 6.93 -7.29
N LEU A 88 3.13 7.33 -6.02
CA LEU A 88 2.83 8.69 -5.60
C LEU A 88 4.07 9.51 -5.25
N ASP A 89 5.27 8.93 -5.44
CA ASP A 89 6.57 9.54 -5.15
C ASP A 89 6.67 10.07 -3.71
N VAL A 90 6.20 9.28 -2.75
CA VAL A 90 6.27 9.61 -1.32
C VAL A 90 6.70 8.41 -0.48
N SER A 91 7.15 8.68 0.75
CA SER A 91 7.39 7.62 1.72
C SER A 91 6.07 6.97 2.15
N ARG A 92 6.14 5.70 2.61
CA ARG A 92 4.99 5.00 3.18
C ARG A 92 4.37 5.77 4.36
N GLN A 93 5.19 6.37 5.22
CA GLN A 93 4.71 7.16 6.35
C GLN A 93 3.95 8.39 5.88
N THR A 94 4.49 9.12 4.90
CA THR A 94 3.82 10.29 4.32
C THR A 94 2.47 9.92 3.70
N LEU A 95 2.38 8.77 3.03
CA LEU A 95 1.09 8.27 2.53
C LEU A 95 0.10 8.00 3.67
N ILE A 96 0.53 7.38 4.77
CA ILE A 96 -0.31 7.16 5.96
C ILE A 96 -0.74 8.50 6.56
N ASP A 97 0.14 9.49 6.63
CA ASP A 97 -0.18 10.82 7.17
C ASP A 97 -1.24 11.52 6.30
N TYR A 98 -1.19 11.34 4.97
CA TYR A 98 -2.25 11.80 4.08
C TYR A 98 -3.58 11.09 4.33
N ILE A 99 -3.57 9.78 4.52
CA ILE A 99 -4.78 8.96 4.71
C ILE A 99 -5.46 9.27 6.05
N THR A 100 -4.67 9.46 7.10
CA THR A 100 -5.15 9.73 8.47
C THR A 100 -5.47 11.21 8.71
N GLY A 101 -5.06 12.10 7.80
CA GLY A 101 -5.23 13.55 7.92
C GLY A 101 -4.17 14.22 8.80
N ALA A 102 -3.13 13.50 9.23
CA ALA A 102 -1.99 14.07 9.96
C ALA A 102 -1.18 15.06 9.11
N SER A 103 -1.17 14.89 7.78
CA SER A 103 -0.62 15.88 6.86
C SER A 103 -1.68 16.35 5.86
N GLN A 104 -1.88 17.67 5.81
CA GLN A 104 -2.97 18.25 5.02
C GLN A 104 -2.71 18.18 3.52
N ILE A 105 -3.66 17.60 2.79
CA ILE A 105 -3.77 17.63 1.32
C ILE A 105 -5.21 18.06 0.96
N PRO A 106 -5.53 18.36 -0.32
CA PRO A 106 -6.91 18.62 -0.70
C PRO A 106 -7.85 17.48 -0.25
N LYS A 107 -8.99 17.82 0.35
CA LYS A 107 -9.92 16.84 0.95
C LYS A 107 -10.37 15.76 -0.03
N ASP A 108 -10.58 16.12 -1.30
CA ASP A 108 -10.97 15.17 -2.34
C ASP A 108 -9.84 14.15 -2.62
N ASN A 109 -8.58 14.59 -2.61
CA ASN A 109 -7.42 13.73 -2.77
C ASN A 109 -7.26 12.79 -1.55
N GLU A 110 -7.47 13.31 -0.34
CA GLU A 110 -7.52 12.55 0.90
C GLU A 110 -8.57 11.43 0.85
N GLN A 111 -9.76 11.73 0.32
CA GLN A 111 -10.83 10.75 0.13
C GLN A 111 -10.46 9.67 -0.88
N VAL A 112 -9.79 10.03 -1.99
CA VAL A 112 -9.26 9.04 -2.95
C VAL A 112 -8.28 8.10 -2.25
N LEU A 113 -7.28 8.63 -1.53
CA LEU A 113 -6.27 7.81 -0.85
C LEU A 113 -6.87 6.91 0.22
N ARG A 114 -7.85 7.39 1.00
CA ARG A 114 -8.60 6.56 1.96
C ARG A 114 -9.33 5.40 1.29
N ARG A 115 -9.96 5.62 0.12
CA ARG A 115 -10.64 4.56 -0.63
C ARG A 115 -9.64 3.49 -1.10
N PHE A 116 -8.49 3.90 -1.63
CA PHE A 116 -7.46 2.95 -2.07
C PHE A 116 -6.80 2.22 -0.89
N HIS A 117 -6.60 2.87 0.26
CA HIS A 117 -6.13 2.22 1.47
C HIS A 117 -7.11 1.13 1.94
N GLY A 118 -8.42 1.45 1.99
CA GLY A 118 -9.46 0.45 2.29
C GLY A 118 -9.53 -0.68 1.26
N PHE A 119 -9.34 -0.39 -0.02
CA PHE A 119 -9.25 -1.41 -1.08
C PHE A 119 -8.07 -2.37 -0.84
N LEU A 120 -6.88 -1.86 -0.52
CA LEU A 120 -5.71 -2.69 -0.23
C LEU A 120 -5.92 -3.54 1.02
N ASN A 121 -6.64 -3.02 2.02
CA ASN A 121 -6.98 -3.80 3.20
C ASN A 121 -7.90 -4.98 2.88
N ALA A 122 -8.98 -4.73 2.13
CA ALA A 122 -9.90 -5.79 1.70
C ALA A 122 -9.18 -6.89 0.91
N LEU A 123 -8.28 -6.49 0.01
CA LEU A 123 -7.50 -7.44 -0.79
C LEU A 123 -6.52 -8.27 0.05
N LEU A 124 -5.92 -7.66 1.10
CA LEU A 124 -5.11 -8.40 2.06
C LEU A 124 -5.94 -9.48 2.76
N GLU A 125 -7.14 -9.15 3.21
CA GLU A 125 -8.05 -10.12 3.84
C GLU A 125 -8.40 -11.27 2.90
N ASP A 126 -8.70 -10.98 1.62
CA ASP A 126 -8.94 -12.02 0.62
C ASP A 126 -7.73 -12.95 0.47
N TYR A 127 -6.51 -12.39 0.43
CA TYR A 127 -5.30 -13.20 0.35
C TYR A 127 -5.07 -14.06 1.60
N MET A 128 -5.41 -13.54 2.77
CA MET A 128 -5.31 -14.25 4.05
C MET A 128 -6.29 -15.42 4.10
N GLN A 129 -7.58 -15.15 3.83
CA GLN A 129 -8.65 -16.15 3.93
C GLN A 129 -8.47 -17.29 2.92
N ASN A 130 -7.95 -16.99 1.73
CA ASN A 130 -7.76 -17.97 0.66
C ASN A 130 -6.38 -18.65 0.68
N GLY A 131 -5.57 -18.47 1.73
CA GLY A 131 -4.25 -19.09 1.87
C GLY A 131 -3.24 -18.66 0.79
N LYS A 132 -3.45 -17.48 0.17
CA LYS A 132 -2.58 -16.94 -0.90
C LYS A 132 -1.42 -16.10 -0.35
N MET A 133 -1.31 -16.01 0.97
CA MET A 133 -0.26 -15.31 1.70
C MET A 133 0.14 -16.11 2.94
N ASN A 134 1.42 -16.07 3.29
CA ASN A 134 1.89 -16.64 4.55
C ASN A 134 1.22 -15.91 5.75
N PRO A 135 0.67 -16.62 6.75
CA PRO A 135 -0.03 -15.99 7.87
C PRO A 135 0.82 -14.98 8.66
N VAL A 136 2.09 -15.29 8.92
CA VAL A 136 3.01 -14.41 9.67
C VAL A 136 3.26 -13.12 8.90
N THR A 137 3.54 -13.23 7.59
CA THR A 137 3.68 -12.06 6.72
C THR A 137 2.40 -11.23 6.68
N ALA A 138 1.24 -11.87 6.60
CA ALA A 138 -0.03 -11.17 6.57
C ALA A 138 -0.31 -10.40 7.86
N ILE A 139 -0.09 -11.01 9.03
CA ILE A 139 -0.23 -10.35 10.34
C ILE A 139 0.73 -9.15 10.43
N PHE A 140 1.98 -9.31 10.01
CA PHE A 140 2.96 -8.22 10.00
C PHE A 140 2.50 -7.04 9.14
N ILE A 141 1.98 -7.31 7.94
CA ILE A 141 1.45 -6.29 7.03
C ILE A 141 0.18 -5.65 7.63
N ALA A 142 -0.74 -6.44 8.16
CA ALA A 142 -2.00 -5.99 8.75
C ALA A 142 -1.77 -5.00 9.91
N LYS A 143 -0.89 -5.36 10.84
CA LYS A 143 -0.51 -4.50 11.98
C LYS A 143 0.13 -3.20 11.51
N ASN A 144 1.12 -3.30 10.62
CA ASN A 144 1.97 -2.15 10.27
C ASN A 144 1.34 -1.16 9.28
N ASN A 145 0.37 -1.61 8.48
CA ASN A 145 -0.22 -0.78 7.41
C ASN A 145 -1.69 -0.46 7.63
N PHE A 146 -2.41 -1.27 8.42
CA PHE A 146 -3.86 -1.19 8.54
C PHE A 146 -4.36 -1.12 9.98
N GLY A 147 -3.46 -1.10 10.97
CA GLY A 147 -3.80 -0.84 12.37
C GLY A 147 -4.43 -2.03 13.10
N TYR A 148 -4.28 -3.24 12.58
CA TYR A 148 -4.71 -4.47 13.26
C TYR A 148 -3.90 -4.61 14.56
N LYS A 149 -4.54 -5.14 15.60
CA LYS A 149 -3.94 -5.34 16.91
C LYS A 149 -4.31 -6.73 17.41
N ASP A 150 -3.35 -7.41 18.01
CA ASP A 150 -3.64 -8.59 18.80
C ASP A 150 -4.03 -8.10 20.19
N ALA A 151 -5.23 -8.43 20.64
CA ALA A 151 -5.68 -8.17 22.00
C ALA A 151 -5.56 -9.48 22.80
N GLN A 152 -4.95 -9.41 23.98
CA GLN A 152 -4.91 -10.51 24.94
C GLN A 152 -5.59 -10.02 26.21
N GLU A 153 -6.63 -10.74 26.64
CA GLU A 153 -7.31 -10.48 27.90
C GLU A 153 -6.80 -11.46 28.95
N TYR A 154 -6.34 -10.93 30.09
CA TYR A 154 -5.91 -11.73 31.24
C TYR A 154 -6.97 -11.64 32.33
N ILE A 155 -7.61 -12.76 32.64
CA ILE A 155 -8.51 -12.86 33.79
C ILE A 155 -7.68 -13.35 34.96
N VAL A 156 -7.25 -12.43 35.82
CA VAL A 156 -6.56 -12.77 37.06
C VAL A 156 -7.60 -13.03 38.14
N ASN A 157 -7.83 -14.32 38.44
CA ASN A 157 -8.72 -14.73 39.52
C ASN A 157 -7.96 -14.74 40.85
N ASN A 158 -7.94 -13.61 41.55
CA ASN A 158 -7.37 -13.51 42.89
C ASN A 158 -8.29 -14.19 43.92
N ALA A 159 -8.08 -15.48 44.19
CA ALA A 159 -8.69 -16.10 45.36
C ALA A 159 -8.01 -15.67 46.68
N THR A 160 -6.77 -15.16 46.62
CA THR A 160 -6.02 -14.65 47.77
C THR A 160 -4.77 -13.92 47.28
N GLN A 161 -4.75 -12.59 47.28
CA GLN A 161 -3.59 -11.72 47.60
C GLN A 161 -3.86 -10.25 47.22
N GLU A 162 -3.36 -9.34 48.05
CA GLU A 162 -3.37 -7.88 47.92
C GLU A 162 -2.41 -7.39 46.81
N ALA A 163 -2.51 -7.94 45.60
CA ALA A 163 -1.72 -7.48 44.46
C ALA A 163 -2.46 -6.36 43.73
N SER A 164 -1.78 -5.26 43.43
CA SER A 164 -2.36 -4.17 42.63
C SER A 164 -2.51 -4.62 41.16
N PRO A 165 -3.46 -4.06 40.40
CA PRO A 165 -3.61 -4.40 38.98
C PRO A 165 -2.32 -4.23 38.17
N GLU A 166 -1.49 -3.25 38.54
CA GLU A 166 -0.22 -2.94 37.86
C GLU A 166 0.82 -4.04 38.09
N SER A 167 0.95 -4.57 39.31
CA SER A 167 1.92 -5.64 39.60
C SER A 167 1.58 -6.95 38.89
N LEU A 168 0.28 -7.21 38.68
CA LEU A 168 -0.19 -8.41 37.98
C LEU A 168 0.06 -8.33 36.47
N ILE A 169 -0.05 -7.14 35.89
CA ILE A 169 0.28 -6.91 34.47
C ILE A 169 1.79 -7.05 34.25
N GLU A 170 2.61 -6.54 35.16
CA GLU A 170 4.06 -6.66 35.11
C GLU A 170 4.52 -8.13 35.21
N GLU A 171 3.94 -8.90 36.13
CA GLU A 171 4.22 -10.34 36.26
C GLU A 171 3.75 -11.13 35.03
N ALA A 172 2.58 -10.82 34.49
CA ALA A 172 2.09 -11.45 33.26
C ALA A 172 3.00 -11.16 32.05
N ASN A 173 3.56 -9.95 31.95
CA ASN A 173 4.51 -9.60 30.90
C ASN A 173 5.86 -10.31 31.06
N LEU A 174 6.38 -10.44 32.30
CA LEU A 174 7.61 -11.19 32.57
C LEU A 174 7.50 -12.67 32.14
N LEU A 175 6.35 -13.30 32.39
CA LEU A 175 6.10 -14.69 32.00
C LEU A 175 6.05 -14.93 30.48
N LEU A 176 5.90 -13.86 29.70
CA LEU A 176 5.93 -13.93 28.24
C LEU A 176 7.35 -13.78 27.67
N GLU A 177 8.18 -12.97 28.32
CA GLU A 177 9.59 -12.78 27.93
C GLU A 177 10.42 -14.04 28.20
N ASP A 178 10.08 -14.83 29.23
CA ASP A 178 10.74 -16.11 29.55
C ASP A 178 10.38 -17.27 28.59
N LYS A 179 9.51 -17.04 27.58
CA LYS A 179 9.07 -18.07 26.62
C LYS A 179 9.67 -17.94 25.21
N GLU A 180 10.57 -17.00 24.99
CA GLU A 180 11.42 -16.94 23.77
C GLU A 180 12.79 -17.59 23.99
#